data_AF-A0A7C1T2T5-F1
#
_entry.id   AF-A0A7C1T2T5-F1
#
_cell.length_a   1.000
_cell.length_b   1.000
_cell.length_c   1.000
_cell.angle_alpha   90.00
_cell.angle_beta   90.00
_cell.angle_gamma   90.00
#
_symmetry.space_group_name_H-M   'P 1'
#
loop_
_entity.id
_entity.type
_entity.pdbx_description
1 polymer ?
#
loop_
_entity_poly.entity_id
_entity_poly.type
_entity_poly.pdbx_seq_one_letter_code
_entity_poly.pdbx_strand_id
1 'polypeptide(L)'
;MSRVSKEQALELYLNSDLLVLGRMADNIRRERHAGGVVTFVVDRNINYTNVCVNHCNFCAFFKDEKSPDGYVIDDETLSKKIEETLKLGGTQILLQGGLNPTLDVWYYVDLLRGIKARYDISVH
;
A
#
# COMPACT_ATOMS: atom_id res chain seq x y z
N MET A 1 25.58 8.50 13.01
CA MET A 1 25.48 7.93 11.65
C MET A 1 25.54 9.04 10.61
N SER A 2 26.46 8.95 9.64
CA SER A 2 26.47 9.83 8.46
C SER A 2 25.62 9.23 7.34
N ARG A 3 25.12 10.09 6.45
CA ARG A 3 24.40 9.66 5.23
C ARG A 3 25.39 8.97 4.27
N VAL A 4 24.97 7.84 3.72
CA VAL A 4 25.71 7.09 2.69
C VAL A 4 25.73 7.90 1.38
N SER A 5 26.91 8.06 0.77
CA SER A 5 27.05 8.70 -0.56
C SER A 5 26.61 7.76 -1.69
N LYS A 6 26.46 8.28 -2.91
CA LYS A 6 26.09 7.43 -4.07
C LYS A 6 27.16 6.38 -4.36
N GLU A 7 28.42 6.76 -4.26
CA GLU A 7 29.58 5.92 -4.50
C GLU A 7 29.66 4.80 -3.45
N GLN A 8 29.45 5.15 -2.18
CA GLN A 8 29.39 4.17 -1.10
C GLN A 8 28.21 3.20 -1.26
N ALA A 9 27.03 3.69 -1.68
CA ALA A 9 25.87 2.82 -1.91
C ALA A 9 26.11 1.82 -3.05
N LEU A 10 26.76 2.26 -4.13
CA LEU A 10 27.12 1.38 -5.24
C LEU A 10 28.13 0.31 -4.81
N GLU A 11 29.15 0.71 -4.04
CA GLU A 11 30.14 -0.21 -3.47
C GLU A 11 29.48 -1.26 -2.56
N LEU A 12 28.56 -0.83 -1.69
CA LEU A 12 27.82 -1.75 -0.82
C LEU A 12 26.98 -2.74 -1.63
N TYR A 13 26.34 -2.29 -2.70
CA TYR A 13 25.49 -3.15 -3.54
C TYR A 13 26.28 -4.18 -4.34
N LEU A 14 27.43 -3.79 -4.90
CA LEU A 14 28.20 -4.66 -5.78
C LEU A 14 29.14 -5.61 -5.03
N ASN A 15 29.72 -5.16 -3.90
CA ASN A 15 30.90 -5.81 -3.33
C ASN A 15 30.72 -6.27 -1.87
N SER A 16 29.59 -5.99 -1.21
CA SER A 16 29.40 -6.43 0.18
C SER A 16 28.85 -7.85 0.29
N ASP A 17 29.35 -8.58 1.28
CA ASP A 17 28.71 -9.81 1.73
C ASP A 17 27.31 -9.50 2.32
N LEU A 18 26.32 -10.31 1.94
CA LEU A 18 24.92 -10.10 2.33
C LEU A 18 24.72 -10.13 3.84
N LEU A 19 25.41 -11.02 4.55
CA LEU A 19 25.27 -11.15 6.01
C LEU A 19 25.97 -10.01 6.75
N VAL A 20 27.09 -9.51 6.20
CA VAL A 20 27.73 -8.28 6.70
C VAL A 20 26.78 -7.10 6.54
N LEU A 21 26.19 -6.91 5.35
CA LEU A 21 25.25 -5.82 5.08
C LEU A 21 24.00 -5.92 5.97
N GLY A 22 23.46 -7.13 6.16
CA GLY A 22 22.34 -7.39 7.05
C GLY A 22 22.63 -7.03 8.51
N ARG A 23 23.83 -7.36 9.01
CA ARG A 23 24.25 -6.96 10.37
C ARG A 23 24.40 -5.45 10.50
N MET A 24 24.97 -4.78 9.51
CA MET A 24 25.06 -3.32 9.49
C MET A 24 23.67 -2.68 9.54
N ALA A 25 22.73 -3.17 8.74
CA ALA A 25 21.35 -2.69 8.73
C ALA A 25 20.63 -2.94 10.07
N ASP A 26 20.79 -4.12 10.69
CA ASP A 26 20.18 -4.42 11.99
C ASP A 26 20.76 -3.55 13.11
N ASN A 27 22.06 -3.26 13.11
CA ASN A 27 22.67 -2.33 14.08
C ASN A 27 22.02 -0.94 13.98
N ILE A 28 21.86 -0.41 12.76
CA ILE A 28 21.18 0.86 12.51
C ILE A 28 19.73 0.83 12.99
N ARG A 29 19.01 -0.26 12.71
CA ARG A 29 17.63 -0.46 13.18
C ARG A 29 17.55 -0.44 14.71
N ARG A 30 18.46 -1.14 15.41
CA ARG A 30 18.51 -1.19 16.88
C ARG A 30 18.83 0.16 17.50
N GLU A 31 19.74 0.93 16.89
CA GLU A 31 20.05 2.30 17.34
C GLU A 31 18.84 3.23 17.21
N ARG A 32 18.09 3.13 16.11
CA ARG A 32 16.90 3.98 15.87
C ARG A 32 15.66 3.54 16.64
N HIS A 33 15.51 2.24 16.87
CA HIS A 33 14.36 1.63 17.53
C HIS A 33 14.83 0.86 18.76
N ALA A 34 15.29 1.62 19.74
CA ALA A 34 15.73 1.07 21.03
C ALA A 34 14.58 0.30 21.70
N GLY A 35 14.92 -0.81 22.36
CA GLY A 35 13.94 -1.68 23.06
C GLY A 35 13.44 -2.86 22.24
N GLY A 36 13.80 -2.98 20.95
CA GLY A 36 13.56 -4.20 20.17
C GLY A 36 12.08 -4.47 19.84
N VAL A 37 11.20 -3.50 20.05
CA VAL A 37 9.77 -3.60 19.72
C VAL A 37 9.61 -3.64 18.20
N VAL A 38 8.90 -4.64 17.71
CA VAL A 38 8.47 -4.77 16.32
C VAL A 38 6.97 -4.55 16.27
N THR A 39 6.51 -3.58 15.49
CA THR A 39 5.10 -3.22 15.36
C THR A 39 4.48 -3.89 14.13
N PHE A 40 3.16 -3.98 14.11
CA PHE A 40 2.38 -4.46 12.97
C PHE A 40 1.07 -3.70 12.88
N VAL A 41 0.42 -3.76 11.71
CA VAL A 41 -0.93 -3.23 11.49
C VAL A 41 -1.75 -4.36 10.88
N VAL A 42 -2.97 -4.57 11.40
CA VAL A 42 -3.95 -5.46 10.77
C VAL A 42 -4.69 -4.61 9.73
N ASP A 43 -4.31 -4.81 8.47
CA ASP A 43 -4.77 -4.04 7.32
C ASP A 43 -5.46 -4.94 6.29
N ARG A 44 -6.41 -4.36 5.54
CA ARG A 44 -6.97 -5.01 4.35
C ARG A 44 -6.73 -4.15 3.12
N ASN A 45 -6.14 -4.77 2.10
CA ASN A 45 -6.09 -4.23 0.76
C ASN A 45 -7.49 -4.26 0.11
N ILE A 46 -7.98 -3.10 -0.31
CA ILE A 46 -9.23 -2.94 -1.05
C ILE A 46 -8.90 -2.33 -2.41
N ASN A 47 -9.02 -3.15 -3.46
CA ASN A 47 -8.91 -2.64 -4.81
C ASN A 47 -10.27 -2.09 -5.28
N TYR A 48 -10.40 -0.77 -5.37
CA TYR A 48 -11.68 -0.14 -5.77
C TYR A 48 -11.94 -0.23 -7.27
N THR A 49 -10.89 -0.36 -8.08
CA THR A 49 -10.96 -0.60 -9.52
C THR A 49 -9.69 -1.31 -10.00
N ASN A 50 -9.81 -2.16 -11.01
CA ASN A 50 -8.66 -2.71 -11.75
C ASN A 50 -8.46 -2.08 -13.14
N VAL A 51 -9.32 -1.12 -13.53
CA VAL A 51 -9.19 -0.40 -14.80
C VAL A 51 -8.01 0.59 -14.69
N CYS A 52 -7.06 0.53 -15.62
CA CYS A 52 -5.86 1.38 -15.55
C CYS A 52 -5.33 1.73 -16.94
N VAL A 53 -5.09 3.03 -17.19
CA VAL A 53 -4.53 3.51 -18.48
C VAL A 53 -3.01 3.33 -18.63
N ASN A 54 -2.28 2.97 -17.57
CA ASN A 54 -0.81 3.01 -17.60
C ASN A 54 -0.13 1.79 -18.24
N HIS A 55 -0.81 0.63 -18.24
CA HIS A 55 -0.35 -0.58 -18.92
C HIS A 55 1.09 -0.99 -18.54
N CYS A 56 1.42 -1.03 -17.25
CA CYS A 56 2.76 -1.41 -16.80
C CYS A 56 3.10 -2.85 -17.22
N ASN A 57 4.27 -3.06 -17.84
CA ASN A 57 4.74 -4.38 -18.28
C ASN A 57 4.83 -5.44 -17.18
N PHE A 58 4.95 -5.02 -15.91
CA PHE A 58 5.06 -5.91 -14.76
C PHE A 58 3.74 -6.05 -13.97
N CYS A 59 2.67 -5.36 -14.37
CA CYS A 59 1.41 -5.38 -13.64
C CYS A 59 0.50 -6.50 -14.16
N ALA A 60 0.23 -7.48 -13.32
CA ALA A 60 -0.74 -8.55 -13.60
C ALA A 60 -2.20 -8.16 -13.25
N PHE A 61 -2.40 -7.01 -12.60
CA PHE A 61 -3.70 -6.61 -12.05
C PHE A 61 -4.54 -5.80 -13.03
N PHE A 62 -3.91 -5.01 -13.91
CA PHE A 62 -4.63 -4.04 -14.72
C PHE A 62 -5.54 -4.70 -15.76
N LYS A 63 -6.63 -4.00 -16.07
CA LYS A 63 -7.50 -4.29 -17.20
C LYS A 63 -7.72 -3.01 -18.00
N ASP A 64 -7.89 -3.18 -19.31
CA ASP A 64 -8.38 -2.11 -20.18
C ASP A 64 -9.80 -1.71 -19.78
N GLU A 65 -10.18 -0.46 -20.05
CA GLU A 65 -11.52 0.08 -19.73
C GLU A 65 -12.66 -0.76 -20.31
N LYS A 66 -12.47 -1.35 -21.50
CA LYS A 66 -13.48 -2.18 -22.18
C LYS A 66 -13.32 -3.68 -21.88
N SER A 67 -12.40 -4.04 -20.99
CA SER A 67 -12.22 -5.44 -20.62
C SER A 67 -13.48 -5.93 -19.89
N PRO A 68 -13.99 -7.14 -20.21
CA PRO A 68 -15.12 -7.71 -19.49
C PRO A 68 -14.79 -8.02 -18.01
N ASP A 69 -13.50 -8.10 -17.67
CA ASP A 69 -13.02 -8.31 -16.29
C ASP A 69 -12.74 -6.98 -15.56
N GLY A 70 -12.94 -5.84 -16.23
CA GLY A 70 -12.78 -4.51 -15.65
C GLY A 70 -13.91 -4.20 -14.66
N TYR A 71 -13.58 -3.62 -13.51
CA TYR A 71 -14.58 -3.26 -12.50
C TYR A 71 -14.29 -1.95 -11.78
N VAL A 72 -15.36 -1.36 -11.25
CA VAL A 72 -15.35 -0.41 -10.13
C VAL A 72 -16.28 -1.01 -9.09
N ILE A 73 -15.82 -1.18 -7.85
CA ILE A 73 -16.67 -1.74 -6.80
C ILE A 73 -17.73 -0.72 -6.37
N ASP A 74 -18.90 -1.21 -5.99
CA ASP A 74 -19.93 -0.37 -5.38
C ASP A 74 -19.68 -0.12 -3.89
N ASP A 75 -20.47 0.82 -3.34
CA ASP A 75 -20.37 1.23 -1.94
C ASP A 75 -20.73 0.10 -0.96
N GLU A 76 -21.67 -0.78 -1.32
CA GLU A 76 -22.05 -1.94 -0.50
C GLU A 76 -20.89 -2.93 -0.37
N THR A 77 -20.23 -3.24 -1.49
CA THR A 77 -19.06 -4.10 -1.57
C THR A 77 -17.89 -3.51 -0.77
N LEU A 78 -17.65 -2.20 -0.90
CA LEU A 78 -16.66 -1.49 -0.10
C LEU A 78 -16.97 -1.58 1.40
N SER A 79 -18.20 -1.26 1.79
CA SER A 79 -18.67 -1.25 3.18
C SER A 79 -18.52 -2.60 3.82
N LYS A 80 -18.97 -3.66 3.15
CA LYS A 80 -18.82 -5.04 3.60
C LYS A 80 -17.35 -5.38 3.84
N LYS A 81 -16.45 -4.96 2.95
CA LYS A 81 -15.02 -5.22 3.11
C LYS A 81 -14.45 -4.52 4.34
N ILE A 82 -14.86 -3.28 4.61
CA ILE A 82 -14.43 -2.50 5.78
C ILE A 82 -14.97 -3.13 7.07
N GLU A 83 -16.25 -3.49 7.10
CA GLU A 83 -16.88 -4.11 8.26
C GLU A 83 -16.27 -5.47 8.61
N GLU A 84 -15.95 -6.29 7.61
CA GLU A 84 -15.19 -7.53 7.80
C GLU A 84 -13.81 -7.25 8.41
N THR A 85 -13.09 -6.23 7.93
CA THR A 85 -11.79 -5.82 8.49
C THR A 85 -11.91 -5.44 9.96
N LEU A 86 -12.89 -4.60 10.30
CA LEU A 86 -13.15 -4.16 11.69
C LEU A 86 -13.52 -5.34 12.59
N LYS A 87 -14.37 -6.27 12.12
CA LYS A 87 -14.74 -7.49 12.85
C LYS A 87 -13.55 -8.39 13.17
N LEU A 88 -12.50 -8.35 12.33
CA LEU A 88 -11.25 -9.09 12.54
C LEU A 88 -10.22 -8.31 13.39
N GLY A 89 -10.59 -7.15 13.94
CA GLY A 89 -9.69 -6.29 14.71
C GLY A 89 -8.73 -5.46 13.87
N GLY A 90 -9.01 -5.32 12.57
CA GLY A 90 -8.26 -4.45 11.68
C GLY A 90 -8.46 -2.98 12.00
N THR A 91 -7.39 -2.20 11.87
CA THR A 91 -7.38 -0.75 12.18
C THR A 91 -7.13 0.12 10.95
N GLN A 92 -6.84 -0.50 9.81
CA GLN A 92 -6.53 0.19 8.57
C GLN A 92 -7.11 -0.56 7.36
N ILE A 93 -7.45 0.21 6.33
CA ILE A 93 -7.59 -0.28 4.96
C ILE A 93 -6.56 0.40 4.07
N LEU A 94 -6.06 -0.34 3.09
CA LEU A 94 -5.22 0.15 2.02
C LEU A 94 -6.08 0.26 0.76
N LEU A 95 -6.40 1.49 0.37
CA LEU A 95 -7.27 1.75 -0.78
C LEU A 95 -6.42 1.91 -2.04
N GLN A 96 -6.38 0.85 -2.86
CA GLN A 96 -5.58 0.81 -4.08
C GLN A 96 -6.45 0.60 -5.31
N GLY A 97 -5.93 0.93 -6.47
CA GLY A 97 -6.66 0.73 -7.72
C GLY A 97 -5.86 1.17 -8.92
N GLY A 98 -6.39 0.84 -10.09
CA GLY A 98 -5.85 1.33 -11.35
C GLY A 98 -6.10 2.83 -11.55
N LEU A 99 -5.33 3.43 -12.47
CA LEU A 99 -5.55 4.79 -12.96
C LEU A 99 -6.74 4.79 -13.93
N ASN A 100 -7.95 4.72 -13.38
CA ASN A 100 -9.18 4.63 -14.14
C ASN A 100 -9.58 6.02 -14.69
N PRO A 101 -9.67 6.21 -16.03
CA PRO A 101 -9.91 7.51 -16.64
C PRO A 101 -11.35 8.02 -16.47
N THR A 102 -12.29 7.15 -16.07
CA THR A 102 -13.69 7.52 -15.86
C THR A 102 -13.97 8.01 -14.44
N LEU A 103 -13.00 7.88 -13.52
CA LEU A 103 -13.12 8.30 -12.13
C LEU A 103 -12.40 9.64 -11.94
N ASP A 104 -13.19 10.70 -11.77
CA ASP A 104 -12.66 12.04 -11.53
C ASP A 104 -12.21 12.24 -10.08
N VAL A 105 -11.68 13.42 -9.77
CA VAL A 105 -11.24 13.75 -8.40
C VAL A 105 -12.37 13.69 -7.36
N TRP A 106 -13.61 13.99 -7.77
CA TRP A 106 -14.75 14.05 -6.86
C TRP A 106 -15.19 12.67 -6.43
N TYR A 107 -15.09 11.66 -7.30
CA TYR A 107 -15.27 10.26 -6.93
C TYR A 107 -14.42 9.89 -5.69
N TYR A 108 -13.12 10.23 -5.69
CA TYR A 108 -12.22 9.93 -4.57
C TYR A 108 -12.56 10.71 -3.31
N VAL A 109 -12.92 11.99 -3.46
CA VAL A 109 -13.31 12.83 -2.33
C VAL A 109 -14.57 12.27 -1.66
N ASP A 110 -15.56 11.89 -2.43
CA ASP A 110 -16.83 11.36 -1.92
C ASP A 110 -16.66 9.96 -1.34
N LEU A 111 -15.82 9.12 -1.95
CA LEU A 111 -15.41 7.82 -1.43
C LEU A 111 -14.78 7.95 -0.03
N LEU A 112 -13.78 8.83 0.12
CA LEU A 112 -13.08 9.04 1.40
C LEU A 112 -14.01 9.66 2.45
N ARG A 113 -14.83 10.65 2.08
CA ARG A 113 -15.84 11.23 2.98
C ARG A 113 -16.84 10.18 3.44
N GLY A 114 -17.34 9.36 2.52
CA GLY A 114 -18.30 8.30 2.80
C GLY A 114 -17.73 7.26 3.76
N ILE A 115 -16.46 6.87 3.60
CA ILE A 115 -15.77 5.97 4.54
C ILE A 115 -15.68 6.62 5.92
N LYS A 116 -15.16 7.85 6.02
CA LYS A 116 -14.94 8.54 7.30
C LYS A 116 -16.22 8.95 8.02
N ALA A 117 -17.33 9.09 7.30
CA ALA A 117 -18.64 9.35 7.91
C ALA A 117 -19.23 8.12 8.62
N ARG A 118 -18.82 6.91 8.22
CA ARG A 118 -19.40 5.64 8.71
C ARG A 118 -18.46 4.84 9.62
N TYR A 119 -17.15 4.96 9.41
CA TYR A 119 -16.16 4.09 10.04
C TYR A 119 -15.01 4.90 10.63
N ASP A 120 -14.65 4.59 11.87
CA ASP A 120 -13.41 5.04 12.51
C ASP A 120 -12.27 4.07 12.15
N ILE A 121 -11.79 4.16 10.91
CA ILE A 121 -10.71 3.32 10.38
C ILE A 121 -9.66 4.18 9.68
N SER A 122 -8.37 3.84 9.82
CA SER A 122 -7.32 4.50 9.05
C SER A 122 -7.45 4.13 7.56
N VAL A 123 -7.24 5.12 6.68
CA VAL A 123 -7.23 4.90 5.23
C VAL A 123 -5.83 5.22 4.75
N HIS A 124 -5.12 4.20 4.26
CA HIS A 124 -3.80 4.32 3.65
C HIS A 124 -3.90 4.47 2.14
#